data_AF-A0A292S7R6-F1
#
_entry.id   AF-A0A292S7R6-F1
#
_cell.length_a   1.000
_cell.length_b   1.000
_cell.length_c   1.000
_cell.angle_alpha   90.00
_cell.angle_beta   90.00
_cell.angle_gamma   90.00
#
_symmetry.space_group_name_H-M   'P 1'
#
loop_
_entity.id
_entity.type
_entity.pdbx_description
1 polymer ?
#
loop_
_entity_poly.entity_id
_entity_poly.type
_entity_poly.pdbx_seq_one_letter_code
_entity_poly.pdbx_strand_id
1 'polypeptide(L)'
;MAKKTKKQIVNEKHIELYDKTLSVLDFLLTEFAHDIKYAEFEYLDIPKNTLATMDFIISSITKVQKGQRLALGLDNEMAENEEPQINIIEGLSEEKI
;
A
#
# COMPACT_ATOMS: atom_id res chain seq x y z
N MET A 1 -7.77 8.96 34.88
CA MET A 1 -7.69 8.68 33.44
C MET A 1 -8.07 9.95 32.67
N ALA A 2 -7.19 10.44 31.79
CA ALA A 2 -7.52 11.58 30.94
C ALA A 2 -8.61 11.18 29.92
N LYS A 3 -9.59 12.06 29.70
CA LYS A 3 -10.70 11.81 28.77
C LYS A 3 -10.19 11.92 27.34
N LYS A 4 -10.31 10.85 26.54
CA LYS A 4 -9.93 10.86 25.12
C LYS A 4 -10.73 11.90 24.35
N THR A 5 -10.08 12.61 23.44
CA THR A 5 -10.72 13.55 22.51
C THR A 5 -11.54 12.81 21.46
N LYS A 6 -12.52 13.48 20.83
CA LYS A 6 -13.28 12.90 19.71
C LYS A 6 -12.35 12.42 18.57
N LYS A 7 -11.29 13.17 18.27
CA LYS A 7 -10.29 12.81 17.25
C LYS A 7 -9.57 11.50 17.61
N GLN A 8 -9.13 11.35 18.86
CA GLN A 8 -8.48 10.12 19.32
C GLN A 8 -9.40 8.90 19.19
N ILE A 9 -10.67 9.03 19.57
CA ILE A 9 -11.66 7.93 19.45
C ILE A 9 -11.88 7.54 17.97
N VAL A 10 -11.94 8.52 17.07
CA VAL A 10 -12.11 8.25 15.63
C VAL A 10 -10.87 7.57 15.05
N ASN A 11 -9.67 8.05 15.40
CA ASN A 11 -8.42 7.44 14.94
C ASN A 11 -8.27 5.99 15.43
N GLU A 12 -8.65 5.69 16.68
CA GLU A 12 -8.64 4.32 17.21
C GLU A 12 -9.53 3.38 16.39
N LYS A 13 -10.74 3.82 16.03
CA LYS A 13 -11.63 3.05 15.16
C LYS A 13 -11.06 2.84 13.76
N HIS A 14 -10.38 3.85 13.21
CA HIS A 14 -9.69 3.70 11.93
C HIS A 14 -8.56 2.68 12.01
N ILE A 15 -7.75 2.70 13.08
CA ILE A 15 -6.68 1.73 13.30
C ILE A 15 -7.27 0.32 13.38
N GLU A 16 -8.30 0.10 14.21
CA GLU A 16 -8.98 -1.21 14.31
C GLU A 16 -9.53 -1.70 12.96
N LEU A 17 -10.11 -0.80 12.15
CA LEU A 17 -10.58 -1.11 10.81
C LEU A 17 -9.43 -1.52 9.89
N TYR A 18 -8.33 -0.76 9.90
CA TYR A 18 -7.17 -1.04 9.06
C TYR A 18 -6.48 -2.35 9.45
N ASP A 19 -6.32 -2.63 10.75
CA ASP A 19 -5.76 -3.89 11.26
C ASP A 19 -6.61 -5.08 10.80
N LYS A 20 -7.94 -5.00 10.96
CA LYS A 20 -8.84 -6.06 10.50
C LYS A 20 -8.78 -6.24 8.99
N THR A 21 -8.66 -5.13 8.25
CA THR A 21 -8.55 -5.18 6.78
C THR A 21 -7.23 -5.82 6.35
N LEU A 22 -6.11 -5.53 7.02
CA LEU A 22 -4.82 -6.16 6.76
C LEU A 22 -4.88 -7.67 7.01
N SER A 23 -5.53 -8.12 8.10
CA SER A 23 -5.71 -9.55 8.35
C SER A 23 -6.49 -10.26 7.25
N VAL A 24 -7.53 -9.62 6.69
CA VAL A 24 -8.29 -10.18 5.56
C VAL A 24 -7.45 -10.19 4.28
N LEU A 25 -6.69 -9.13 4.01
CA LEU A 25 -5.83 -9.06 2.82
C LEU A 25 -4.68 -10.08 2.88
N ASP A 26 -4.11 -10.32 4.06
CA ASP A 26 -3.07 -11.33 4.29
C ASP A 26 -3.60 -12.75 4.05
N PHE A 27 -4.81 -13.04 4.56
CA PHE A 27 -5.50 -14.29 4.27
C PHE A 27 -5.73 -14.46 2.76
N LEU A 28 -6.30 -13.46 2.09
CA LEU A 28 -6.56 -13.53 0.65
C LEU A 28 -5.28 -13.72 -0.16
N LEU A 29 -4.19 -13.02 0.18
CA LEU A 29 -2.92 -13.17 -0.50
C LEU A 29 -2.33 -14.56 -0.29
N THR A 30 -2.46 -15.12 0.92
CA THR A 30 -1.97 -16.47 1.25
C THR A 30 -2.71 -17.55 0.48
N GLU A 31 -4.05 -17.51 0.48
CA GLU A 31 -4.87 -18.46 -0.28
C GLU A 31 -4.62 -18.31 -1.79
N PHE A 32 -4.50 -17.09 -2.28
CA PHE A 32 -4.25 -16.86 -3.69
C PHE A 32 -2.85 -17.33 -4.14
N ALA A 33 -1.83 -17.12 -3.30
CA ALA A 33 -0.49 -17.64 -3.54
C ALA A 33 -0.47 -19.17 -3.51
N HIS A 34 -1.24 -19.79 -2.64
CA HIS A 34 -1.46 -21.23 -2.63
C HIS A 34 -2.07 -21.68 -3.96
N ASP A 35 -3.19 -21.11 -4.37
CA ASP A 35 -3.87 -21.45 -5.63
C ASP A 35 -2.96 -21.36 -6.85
N ILE A 36 -2.19 -20.27 -6.98
CA ILE A 36 -1.21 -20.11 -8.07
C ILE A 36 -0.16 -21.22 -8.05
N LYS A 37 0.36 -21.55 -6.85
CA LYS A 37 1.42 -22.56 -6.71
C LYS A 37 0.96 -23.96 -7.12
N TYR A 38 -0.30 -24.32 -6.88
CA TYR A 38 -0.84 -25.64 -7.20
C TYR A 38 -1.50 -25.72 -8.58
N ALA A 39 -1.74 -24.59 -9.24
CA ALA A 39 -2.41 -24.58 -10.53
C ALA A 39 -1.52 -24.98 -11.72
N GLU A 40 -0.28 -25.44 -11.48
CA GLU A 40 0.69 -25.89 -12.50
C GLU A 40 0.81 -24.94 -13.71
N PHE A 41 0.63 -23.63 -13.51
CA PHE A 41 0.76 -22.66 -14.59
C PHE A 41 2.22 -22.58 -15.04
N GLU A 42 2.48 -22.70 -16.35
CA GLU A 42 3.71 -22.14 -16.91
C GLU A 42 3.66 -20.62 -16.73
N TYR A 43 4.80 -19.99 -16.43
CA TYR A 43 4.87 -18.56 -16.09
C TYR A 43 4.21 -17.65 -17.14
N LEU A 44 4.21 -18.07 -18.42
CA LEU A 44 3.63 -17.33 -19.54
C LEU A 44 2.11 -17.52 -19.70
N ASP A 45 1.51 -18.50 -19.02
CA ASP A 45 0.10 -18.89 -19.18
C ASP A 45 -0.79 -18.42 -18.02
N ILE A 46 -0.26 -17.56 -17.13
CA ILE A 46 -1.04 -17.00 -16.02
C ILE A 46 -2.26 -16.24 -16.58
N PRO A 47 -3.49 -16.60 -16.18
CA PRO A 47 -4.69 -15.91 -16.65
C PRO A 47 -4.66 -14.42 -16.29
N LYS A 48 -5.11 -13.55 -17.20
CA LYS A 48 -5.20 -12.09 -16.96
C LYS A 48 -5.99 -11.73 -15.70
N ASN A 49 -7.03 -12.51 -15.39
CA ASN A 49 -7.82 -12.32 -14.18
C ASN A 49 -6.99 -12.59 -12.92
N THR A 50 -6.05 -13.54 -12.98
CA THR A 50 -5.15 -13.85 -11.86
C THR A 50 -4.24 -12.67 -11.57
N LEU A 51 -3.64 -12.08 -12.61
CA LEU A 51 -2.82 -10.88 -12.49
C LEU A 51 -3.62 -9.69 -11.93
N ALA A 52 -4.82 -9.45 -12.47
CA ALA A 52 -5.68 -8.37 -11.99
C ALA A 52 -6.06 -8.52 -10.51
N THR A 53 -6.28 -9.75 -10.04
CA THR A 53 -6.53 -10.02 -8.62
C THR A 53 -5.30 -9.74 -7.76
N MET A 54 -4.10 -10.12 -8.18
CA MET A 54 -2.86 -9.80 -7.45
C MET A 54 -2.66 -8.28 -7.35
N ASP A 55 -2.82 -7.56 -8.46
CA ASP A 55 -2.71 -6.10 -8.51
C ASP A 55 -3.72 -5.44 -7.57
N PHE A 56 -4.96 -5.95 -7.53
CA PHE A 56 -5.98 -5.46 -6.62
C PHE A 56 -5.60 -5.66 -5.15
N ILE A 57 -5.10 -6.84 -4.78
CA ILE A 57 -4.69 -7.15 -3.40
C ILE A 57 -3.53 -6.24 -2.98
N ILE A 58 -2.49 -6.11 -3.82
CA ILE A 58 -1.32 -5.26 -3.56
C ILE A 58 -1.73 -3.78 -3.45
N SER A 59 -2.59 -3.30 -4.35
CA SER A 59 -3.12 -1.93 -4.29
C SER A 59 -3.90 -1.67 -3.00
N SER A 60 -4.69 -2.66 -2.55
CA SER A 60 -5.47 -2.58 -1.32
C SER A 60 -4.57 -2.52 -0.08
N ILE A 61 -3.52 -3.33 -0.02
CA ILE A 61 -2.51 -3.28 1.06
C ILE A 61 -1.89 -1.89 1.16
N THR A 62 -1.44 -1.33 0.03
CA THR A 62 -0.83 0.01 -0.03
C THR A 62 -1.78 1.09 0.51
N LYS A 63 -3.07 1.03 0.15
CA LYS A 63 -4.08 1.99 0.61
C LYS A 63 -4.32 1.90 2.12
N VAL A 64 -4.41 0.68 2.64
CA VAL A 64 -4.62 0.44 4.07
C VAL A 64 -3.43 0.90 4.89
N GLN A 65 -2.20 0.60 4.45
CA GLN A 65 -0.97 1.08 5.10
C GLN A 65 -0.91 2.60 5.14
N LYS A 66 -1.24 3.29 4.04
CA LYS A 66 -1.31 4.76 4.02
C LYS A 66 -2.36 5.31 4.99
N GLY A 67 -3.56 4.71 5.02
CA GLY A 67 -4.60 5.10 5.96
C GLY A 67 -4.20 4.91 7.42
N GLN A 68 -3.52 3.80 7.72
CA GLN A 68 -3.04 3.48 9.07
C GLN A 68 -1.98 4.48 9.54
N ARG A 69 -1.00 4.83 8.68
CA ARG A 69 0.01 5.85 8.97
C ARG A 69 -0.61 7.21 9.31
N LEU A 70 -1.62 7.62 8.54
CA LEU A 70 -2.39 8.84 8.81
C LEU A 70 -3.12 8.78 10.16
N ALA A 71 -3.78 7.67 10.46
CA ALA A 71 -4.53 7.49 11.71
C ALA A 71 -3.62 7.48 12.95
N LEU A 72 -2.41 6.91 12.81
CA LEU A 72 -1.35 6.92 13.83
C LEU A 72 -0.65 8.29 13.94
N GLY A 73 -0.89 9.19 12.99
CA GLY A 73 -0.24 10.49 12.94
C GLY A 73 1.25 10.44 12.60
N LEU A 74 1.69 9.35 11.96
CA LEU A 74 3.08 9.18 11.49
C LEU A 74 3.40 10.07 10.29
N ASP A 75 2.38 10.48 9.54
CA ASP A 75 2.50 11.39 8.39
C ASP A 75 2.17 12.86 8.78
N ASN A 76 2.18 13.19 10.09
CA ASN A 76 1.98 14.56 10.58
C ASN A 76 3.27 15.39 10.60
N GLU A 77 4.39 14.86 10.12
CA GLU A 77 5.56 15.69 9.85
C GLU A 77 5.10 16.79 8.88
N MET A 78 5.14 18.04 9.36
CA MET A 78 5.03 19.19 8.47
C MET A 78 6.11 18.95 7.42
N ALA A 79 5.72 18.74 6.17
CA ALA A 79 6.67 18.76 5.08
C ALA A 79 7.49 20.03 5.27
N GLU A 80 8.79 19.89 5.53
CA GLU A 80 9.68 21.03 5.41
C GLU A 80 9.42 21.58 4.01
N ASN A 81 9.03 22.85 3.97
CA ASN A 81 8.68 23.54 2.73
C ASN A 81 9.98 23.86 1.97
N GLU A 82 10.84 22.87 1.84
CA GLU A 82 12.01 22.91 0.99
C GLU A 82 11.53 22.58 -0.41
N GLU A 83 11.76 23.51 -1.34
CA GLU A 83 11.57 23.22 -2.75
C GLU A 83 12.34 21.94 -3.09
N PRO A 84 11.72 20.98 -3.79
CA PRO A 84 12.41 19.77 -4.18
C PRO A 84 13.64 20.18 -5.00
N GLN A 85 14.83 19.78 -4.56
CA GLN A 85 16.04 19.99 -5.33
C GLN A 85 15.89 19.22 -6.65
N ILE A 86 15.66 19.97 -7.74
CA ILE A 86 15.68 19.42 -9.08
C ILE A 86 17.14 19.08 -9.37
N ASN A 87 17.49 17.79 -9.24
CA ASN A 87 18.75 17.28 -9.76
C ASN A 87 18.65 17.30 -11.29
N ILE A 88 19.14 18.37 -11.90
CA ILE A 88 19.39 18.39 -13.35
C ILE A 88 20.50 17.35 -13.60
N ILE A 89 20.12 16.22 -14.20
CA ILE A 89 21.10 15.28 -14.74
C ILE A 89 21.63 15.93 -16.03
N GLU A 90 22.71 16.70 -15.91
CA GLU A 90 23.47 17.12 -17.09
C GLU A 90 24.04 15.86 -17.76
N GLY A 91 23.54 15.49 -18.94
CA GLY A 91 24.13 14.40 -19.72
C GLY A 91 23.19 13.54 -20.57
N LEU A 92 21.87 13.76 -20.59
CA LEU A 92 21.02 13.19 -21.65
C LEU A 92 21.22 14.01 -22.93
N SER A 93 22.32 13.71 -23.63
CA SER A 93 22.54 14.13 -25.00
C SER A 93 21.40 13.60 -25.88
N GLU A 94 20.68 14.51 -26.53
CA GLU A 94 19.62 14.21 -27.51
C GLU A 94 20.15 13.48 -28.76
N GLU A 95 21.46 13.31 -28.92
CA GLU A 95 22.08 12.62 -30.07
C GLU A 95 22.08 11.07 -29.96
N LYS A 96 21.38 10.48 -28.98
CA LYS A 96 21.22 9.03 -28.83
C LYS A 96 19.77 8.52 -28.85
N ILE A 97 18.87 9.27 -29.50
CA ILE A 97 17.54 8.77 -29.89
C ILE A 97 17.48 8.66 -31.41
#